data_AF-A0A0Q6TY22-F1
#
_entry.id   AF-A0A0Q6TY22-F1
#
_cell.length_a   1.000
_cell.length_b   1.000
_cell.length_c   1.000
_cell.angle_alpha   90.00
_cell.angle_beta   90.00
_cell.angle_gamma   90.00
#
_symmetry.space_group_name_H-M   'P 1'
#
loop_
_entity.id
_entity.type
_entity.pdbx_description
1 polymer ?
#
loop_
_entity_poly.entity_id
_entity_poly.type
_entity_poly.pdbx_seq_one_letter_code
_entity_poly.pdbx_strand_id
1 'polypeptide(L)'
;MSDTHTPVSTWCEVLQRKLMDAIDAAWALAEKSDDPAVIAKVRDKARLAGQLAAEARRIAALVPPRRNEKPRLAPAALREAFDRMDAADAAPPEPAGAKPPAAQAAAMRAALAKMGRR
;
A
#
# COMPACT_ATOMS: atom_id res chain seq x y z
N MET A 1 30.39 -14.29 -13.46
CA MET A 1 29.11 -14.37 -14.19
C MET A 1 28.11 -13.56 -13.39
N SER A 2 27.82 -12.33 -13.82
CA SER A 2 26.88 -11.47 -13.11
C SER A 2 25.48 -11.82 -13.60
N ASP A 3 24.66 -12.42 -12.74
CA ASP A 3 23.28 -12.73 -13.06
C ASP A 3 22.51 -11.43 -13.33
N THR A 4 22.17 -11.20 -14.60
CA THR A 4 21.18 -10.22 -15.06
C THR A 4 19.79 -10.68 -14.62
N HIS A 5 19.54 -10.68 -13.31
CA HIS A 5 18.20 -10.94 -12.79
C HIS A 5 17.38 -9.65 -12.91
N THR A 6 16.33 -9.67 -13.73
CA THR A 6 15.39 -8.55 -13.83
C THR A 6 14.86 -8.22 -12.43
N PRO A 7 14.91 -6.95 -12.00
CA PRO A 7 14.32 -6.56 -10.73
C PRO A 7 12.84 -6.95 -10.69
N VAL A 8 12.37 -7.48 -9.56
CA VAL A 8 10.98 -7.94 -9.41
C VAL A 8 9.98 -6.81 -9.63
N SER A 9 10.34 -5.55 -9.31
CA SER A 9 9.55 -4.37 -9.64
C SER A 9 9.32 -4.23 -11.15
N THR A 10 10.39 -4.31 -11.95
CA THR A 10 10.33 -4.26 -13.41
C THR A 10 9.52 -5.42 -13.99
N TRP A 11 9.62 -6.62 -13.39
CA TRP A 11 8.80 -7.76 -13.80
C TRP A 11 7.30 -7.53 -13.52
N CYS A 12 6.96 -7.03 -12.33
CA CYS A 12 5.57 -6.70 -11.97
C CYS A 12 4.98 -5.63 -12.89
N GLU A 13 5.75 -4.59 -13.23
CA GLU A 13 5.31 -3.53 -14.15
C GLU A 13 5.01 -4.07 -15.55
N VAL A 14 5.92 -4.87 -16.11
CA VAL A 14 5.73 -5.51 -17.42
C VAL A 14 4.52 -6.45 -17.42
N LEU A 15 4.35 -7.23 -16.35
CA LEU A 15 3.20 -8.11 -16.20
C LEU A 15 1.89 -7.32 -16.09
N GLN A 16 1.88 -6.25 -15.28
CA GLN A 16 0.71 -5.39 -15.12
C GLN A 16 0.29 -4.78 -16.46
N ARG A 17 1.24 -4.29 -17.26
CA ARG A 17 0.96 -3.79 -18.62
C ARG A 17 0.29 -4.86 -19.48
N LYS A 18 0.86 -6.07 -19.54
CA LYS A 18 0.30 -7.18 -20.33
C LYS A 18 -1.12 -7.55 -19.90
N LEU A 19 -1.41 -7.53 -18.60
CA LEU A 19 -2.74 -7.84 -18.08
C LEU A 19 -3.75 -6.74 -18.41
N MET A 20 -3.34 -5.47 -18.37
CA MET A 20 -4.17 -4.35 -18.83
C MET A 20 -4.49 -4.50 -20.33
N ASP A 21 -3.48 -4.70 -21.17
CA ASP A 21 -3.67 -4.88 -22.62
C ASP A 21 -4.61 -6.06 -22.92
N ALA A 22 -4.51 -7.16 -22.14
CA ALA A 22 -5.38 -8.31 -22.29
C ALA A 22 -6.84 -8.04 -21.90
N ILE A 23 -7.07 -7.20 -20.88
CA ILE A 23 -8.40 -6.76 -20.47
C ILE A 23 -8.99 -5.81 -21.53
N ASP A 24 -8.20 -4.88 -22.05
CA ASP A 24 -8.64 -3.97 -23.11
C ASP A 24 -9.01 -4.73 -24.40
N ALA A 25 -8.19 -5.71 -24.79
CA ALA A 25 -8.50 -6.57 -25.93
C ALA A 25 -9.74 -7.46 -25.68
N ALA A 26 -9.96 -7.89 -24.44
CA ALA A 26 -11.17 -8.60 -24.04
C ALA A 26 -12.40 -7.69 -24.17
N TRP A 27 -12.33 -6.47 -23.64
CA TRP A 27 -13.40 -5.48 -23.73
C TRP A 27 -13.77 -5.17 -25.19
N ALA A 28 -12.78 -4.89 -26.03
CA ALA A 28 -12.99 -4.61 -27.45
C ALA A 28 -13.60 -5.79 -28.23
N LEU A 29 -13.39 -7.03 -27.77
CA LEU A 29 -14.00 -8.23 -28.37
C LEU A 29 -15.47 -8.38 -27.92
N ALA A 30 -15.78 -8.09 -26.66
CA ALA A 30 -17.15 -8.13 -26.16
C ALA A 30 -18.03 -7.05 -26.81
N GLU A 31 -17.52 -5.84 -27.03
CA GLU A 31 -18.28 -4.77 -27.69
C GLU A 31 -18.67 -5.10 -29.13
N LYS A 32 -17.91 -5.98 -29.80
CA LYS A 32 -18.11 -6.35 -31.20
C LYS A 32 -18.94 -7.62 -31.37
N SER A 33 -19.36 -8.26 -30.27
CA SER A 33 -19.98 -9.59 -30.32
C SER A 33 -21.22 -9.66 -29.45
N ASP A 34 -22.35 -10.00 -30.07
CA ASP A 34 -23.60 -10.33 -29.38
C ASP A 34 -23.74 -11.83 -29.09
N ASP A 35 -22.70 -12.63 -29.39
CA ASP A 35 -22.71 -14.07 -29.11
C ASP A 35 -22.47 -14.31 -27.60
N PRO A 36 -23.42 -14.92 -26.88
CA PRO A 36 -23.27 -15.21 -25.45
C PRO A 36 -22.07 -16.12 -25.13
N ALA A 37 -21.67 -17.00 -26.06
CA ALA A 37 -20.49 -17.87 -25.86
C ALA A 37 -19.18 -17.06 -25.93
N VAL A 38 -19.09 -16.08 -26.82
CA VAL A 38 -17.95 -15.16 -26.92
C VAL A 38 -17.86 -14.30 -25.67
N ILE A 39 -18.98 -13.72 -25.23
CA ILE A 39 -19.03 -12.91 -24.01
C ILE A 39 -18.60 -13.73 -22.79
N ALA A 40 -19.06 -14.98 -22.65
CA ALA A 40 -18.64 -15.86 -21.57
C ALA A 40 -17.12 -16.11 -21.58
N LYS A 41 -16.55 -16.42 -22.75
CA LYS A 41 -15.11 -16.64 -22.92
C LYS A 41 -14.28 -15.40 -22.61
N VAL A 42 -14.73 -14.22 -23.03
CA VAL A 42 -14.10 -12.93 -22.73
C VAL A 42 -14.09 -12.68 -21.23
N ARG A 43 -15.23 -12.89 -20.55
CA ARG A 43 -15.34 -12.75 -19.09
C ARG A 43 -14.39 -13.70 -18.36
N ASP A 44 -14.27 -14.94 -18.81
CA ASP A 44 -13.37 -15.91 -18.20
C ASP A 44 -11.90 -15.54 -18.41
N LYS A 45 -11.54 -14.98 -19.56
CA LYS A 45 -10.21 -14.40 -19.80
C LYS A 45 -9.90 -13.24 -18.84
N ALA A 46 -10.86 -12.33 -18.63
CA ALA A 46 -10.69 -11.23 -17.68
C ALA A 46 -10.53 -11.73 -16.23
N ARG A 47 -11.29 -12.78 -15.84
CA ARG A 47 -11.13 -13.43 -14.53
C ARG A 47 -9.75 -14.05 -14.36
N LEU A 48 -9.25 -14.75 -15.37
CA LEU A 48 -7.91 -15.34 -15.35
C LEU A 48 -6.82 -14.27 -15.19
N ALA A 49 -6.97 -13.12 -15.85
CA ALA A 49 -6.04 -11.99 -15.67
C ALA A 49 -6.02 -11.50 -14.21
N GLY A 50 -7.17 -11.42 -13.54
CA GLY A 50 -7.27 -11.08 -12.12
C GLY A 50 -6.60 -12.11 -11.20
N GLN A 51 -6.74 -13.39 -11.50
CA GLN A 51 -6.08 -14.48 -10.74
C GLN A 51 -4.56 -14.41 -10.89
N LEU A 52 -4.06 -14.21 -12.12
CA LEU A 52 -2.63 -14.03 -12.38
C LEU A 52 -2.05 -12.82 -11.64
N ALA A 53 -2.78 -11.70 -11.59
CA ALA A 53 -2.38 -10.53 -10.81
C ALA A 53 -2.32 -10.81 -9.29
N ALA A 54 -3.20 -11.66 -8.77
CA ALA A 54 -3.17 -12.09 -7.37
C ALA A 54 -1.92 -12.95 -7.08
N GLU A 55 -1.62 -13.94 -7.93
CA GLU A 55 -0.41 -14.75 -7.79
C GLU A 55 0.87 -13.93 -7.90
N ALA A 56 0.92 -12.99 -8.85
CA ALA A 56 2.07 -12.13 -9.03
C ALA A 56 2.37 -11.29 -7.78
N ARG A 57 1.33 -10.80 -7.08
CA ARG A 57 1.49 -10.08 -5.80
C ARG A 57 2.04 -10.99 -4.70
N ARG A 58 1.63 -12.25 -4.66
CA ARG A 58 2.20 -13.23 -3.71
C ARG A 58 3.67 -13.49 -4.00
N ILE A 59 4.04 -13.67 -5.27
CA ILE A 59 5.43 -13.84 -5.71
C ILE A 59 6.26 -12.60 -5.33
N ALA A 60 5.75 -11.41 -5.61
CA ALA A 60 6.44 -10.16 -5.28
C ALA A 60 6.66 -9.99 -3.76
N ALA A 61 5.72 -10.43 -2.93
CA ALA A 61 5.83 -10.38 -1.48
C ALA A 61 6.91 -11.32 -0.89
N LEU A 62 7.35 -12.34 -1.64
CA LEU A 62 8.47 -13.21 -1.22
C LEU A 62 9.82 -12.50 -1.35
N VAL A 63 9.88 -11.38 -2.08
CA VAL A 63 11.11 -10.63 -2.27
C VAL A 63 11.28 -9.70 -1.08
N PRO A 64 12.37 -9.81 -0.30
CA PRO A 64 12.61 -8.94 0.83
C PRO A 64 12.57 -7.47 0.38
N PRO A 65 11.87 -6.58 1.11
CA PRO A 65 11.89 -5.16 0.79
C PRO A 65 13.35 -4.71 0.79
N ARG A 66 13.77 -4.00 -0.27
CA ARG A 66 15.12 -3.46 -0.32
C ARG A 66 15.28 -2.58 0.91
N ARG A 67 16.22 -2.96 1.78
CA ARG A 67 16.50 -2.39 3.11
C ARG A 67 16.75 -0.87 3.13
N ASN A 68 16.74 -0.19 1.98
CA ASN A 68 17.18 1.19 1.82
C ASN A 68 16.16 2.13 1.15
N GLU A 69 14.90 1.75 0.95
CA GLU A 69 13.83 2.72 0.67
C GLU A 69 13.18 3.21 1.97
N LYS A 70 13.97 3.89 2.79
CA LYS A 70 13.35 4.86 3.70
C LYS A 70 12.77 5.95 2.81
N PRO A 71 11.49 6.36 3.00
CA PRO A 71 10.98 7.54 2.33
C PRO A 71 11.97 8.67 2.60
N ARG A 72 12.64 9.15 1.54
CA ARG A 72 13.40 10.40 1.63
C ARG A 72 12.34 11.48 1.80
N LEU A 73 11.97 11.74 3.05
CA LEU A 73 11.22 12.94 3.40
C LEU A 73 12.00 14.12 2.81
N ALA A 74 11.35 14.87 1.93
CA ALA A 74 11.94 16.07 1.38
C ALA A 74 12.38 16.97 2.55
N PRO A 75 13.55 17.62 2.50
CA PRO A 75 14.03 18.47 3.60
C PRO A 75 13.00 19.50 4.08
N ALA A 76 12.15 19.98 3.17
CA ALA A 76 11.03 20.88 3.49
C ALA A 76 9.97 20.22 4.39
N ALA A 77 9.61 18.96 4.15
CA ALA A 77 8.65 18.23 4.97
C ALA A 77 9.19 17.92 6.37
N LEU A 78 10.50 17.74 6.51
CA LEU A 78 11.16 17.64 7.82
C LEU A 78 11.13 18.97 8.55
N ARG A 79 11.46 20.07 7.86
CA ARG A 79 11.45 21.43 8.41
C ARG A 79 10.05 21.80 8.94
N GLU A 80 9.02 21.57 8.12
CA GLU A 80 7.65 21.87 8.49
C GLU A 80 7.15 21.02 9.68
N ALA A 81 7.64 19.79 9.80
CA ALA A 81 7.35 18.94 10.96
C ALA A 81 8.01 19.48 12.24
N PHE A 82 9.24 19.98 12.16
CA PHE A 82 9.92 20.62 13.29
C PHE A 82 9.25 21.94 13.68
N ASP A 83 8.93 22.80 12.71
CA ASP A 83 8.26 24.08 12.95
C ASP A 83 6.90 23.88 13.63
N ARG A 84 6.18 22.80 13.30
CA ARG A 84 4.90 22.43 13.94
C ARG A 84 5.08 21.94 15.37
N MET A 85 6.19 21.27 15.68
CA MET A 85 6.51 20.84 17.04
C MET A 85 6.90 22.04 17.90
N ASP A 86 7.73 22.93 17.40
CA ASP A 86 8.13 24.15 18.10
C ASP A 86 6.94 25.08 18.34
N ALA A 87 6.02 25.19 17.38
CA ALA A 87 4.77 25.94 17.56
C ALA A 87 3.82 25.31 18.58
N ALA A 88 3.85 23.97 18.74
CA ALA A 88 3.04 23.27 19.74
C ALA A 88 3.59 23.46 21.16
N ASP A 89 4.92 23.59 21.32
CA ASP A 89 5.56 23.88 22.61
C ASP A 89 5.52 25.38 22.98
N ALA A 90 5.39 26.28 22.01
CA ALA A 90 5.33 27.72 22.23
C ALA A 90 3.90 28.26 22.51
N ALA A 91 2.85 27.46 22.32
CA ALA A 91 1.49 27.87 22.62
C ALA A 91 1.23 27.87 24.14
N PRO A 92 0.65 28.94 24.74
CA PRO A 92 0.19 28.89 26.13
C PRO A 92 -0.83 27.76 26.29
N PRO A 93 -0.89 27.08 27.45
CA PRO A 93 -1.89 26.06 27.69
C PRO A 93 -3.28 26.71 27.75
N GLU A 94 -3.93 26.82 26.60
CA GLU A 94 -5.39 26.87 26.51
C GLU A 94 -5.94 25.66 27.29
N PRO A 95 -7.04 25.80 28.05
CA PRO A 95 -7.64 24.68 28.74
C PRO A 95 -8.13 23.68 27.69
N ALA A 96 -7.26 22.73 27.37
CA ALA A 96 -7.55 21.63 26.48
C ALA A 96 -8.77 20.91 27.03
N GLY A 97 -9.91 21.07 26.36
CA GLY A 97 -11.00 20.13 26.47
C GLY A 97 -10.41 18.74 26.29
N ALA A 98 -10.36 17.99 27.39
CA ALA A 98 -9.61 16.76 27.51
C ALA A 98 -10.08 15.78 26.42
N LYS A 99 -9.32 15.67 25.34
CA LYS A 99 -9.46 14.58 24.39
C LYS A 99 -9.20 13.31 25.21
N PRO A 100 -10.18 12.37 25.32
CA PRO A 100 -9.99 11.20 26.16
C PRO A 100 -8.73 10.48 25.67
N PRO A 101 -7.85 10.05 26.59
CA PRO A 101 -6.65 9.34 26.22
C PRO A 101 -7.04 8.17 25.32
N ALA A 102 -6.33 8.02 24.18
CA ALA A 102 -6.54 6.88 23.30
C ALA A 102 -6.61 5.61 24.16
N ALA A 103 -7.66 4.80 23.97
CA ALA A 103 -8.01 3.71 24.90
C ALA A 103 -6.83 2.78 25.22
N GLN A 104 -5.90 2.63 24.27
CA GLN A 104 -4.65 1.91 24.43
C GLN A 104 -3.70 2.52 25.48
N ALA A 105 -3.54 3.85 25.50
CA ALA A 105 -2.71 4.54 26.49
C ALA A 105 -3.33 4.47 27.89
N ALA A 106 -4.66 4.55 28.00
CA ALA A 106 -5.36 4.36 29.27
C ALA A 106 -5.21 2.93 29.80
N ALA A 107 -5.38 1.92 28.94
CA ALA A 107 -5.19 0.51 29.29
C ALA A 107 -3.75 0.20 29.72
N MET A 108 -2.76 0.76 29.02
CA MET A 108 -1.34 0.55 29.35
C MET A 108 -0.97 1.18 30.70
N ARG A 109 -1.48 2.38 31.00
CA ARG A 109 -1.29 3.02 32.32
C ARG A 109 -1.92 2.23 33.45
N ALA A 110 -3.12 1.69 33.24
CA ALA A 110 -3.79 0.83 34.22
C ALA A 110 -3.01 -0.47 34.48
N ALA A 111 -2.44 -1.08 33.43
CA ALA A 111 -1.61 -2.28 33.56
C ALA A 111 -0.32 -2.00 34.34
N LEU A 112 0.36 -0.88 34.06
CA LEU A 112 1.58 -0.47 34.76
C LEU A 112 1.33 -0.15 36.24
N ALA A 113 0.22 0.51 36.55
CA ALA A 113 -0.21 0.77 37.93
C ALA A 113 -0.45 -0.53 38.71
N LYS A 114 -1.06 -1.54 38.07
CA LYS A 114 -1.31 -2.85 38.69
C LYS A 114 -0.02 -3.65 38.95
N MET A 115 1.06 -3.35 38.22
CA MET A 115 2.38 -3.97 38.41
C MET A 115 3.31 -3.16 39.34
N GLY A 116 2.81 -2.06 39.95
CA GLY A 116 3.62 -1.21 40.85
C GLY A 116 4.80 -0.52 40.17
N ARG A 117 4.81 -0.47 38.83
CA ARG A 117 5.89 0.11 38.03
C ARG A 117 5.43 1.47 37.54
N ARG A 118 5.81 2.50 38.28
CA ARG A 118 5.60 3.90 37.90
C ARG A 118 6.87 4.48 37.31
#